data_AF-A0A1E7YYU9-F1
#
_entry.id   AF-A0A1E7YYU9-F1
#
_cell.length_a   1.000
_cell.length_b   1.000
_cell.length_c   1.000
_cell.angle_alpha   90.00
_cell.angle_beta   90.00
_cell.angle_gamma   90.00
#
_symmetry.space_group_name_H-M   'P 1'
#
loop_
_entity.id
_entity.type
_entity.pdbx_description
1 polymer ?
#
loop_
_entity_poly.entity_id
_entity_poly.type
_entity_poly.pdbx_seq_one_letter_code
_entity_poly.pdbx_strand_id
1 'polypeptide(L)'
;MEVEGTEIPVDIAKRVIRGDFTKNEMRLLFFFLRSKGESVEPEKLSQMIKMPRSSIEVALQGLLRHGLIEISPKGVKMIEDLQS
;
A
#
# COMPACT_ATOMS: atom_id res chain seq x y z
N MET A 1 2.84 22.55 -14.59
CA MET A 1 3.34 21.20 -14.23
C MET A 1 2.17 20.26 -14.34
N GLU A 2 2.21 19.30 -15.26
CA GLU A 2 1.26 18.19 -15.23
C GLU A 2 1.50 17.41 -13.93
N VAL A 3 0.47 17.28 -13.10
CA VAL A 3 0.52 16.43 -11.93
C VAL A 3 0.28 15.02 -12.44
N GLU A 4 1.33 14.22 -12.56
CA GLU A 4 1.23 12.79 -12.89
C GLU A 4 0.25 12.16 -11.89
N GLY A 5 -0.96 11.82 -12.37
CA GLY A 5 -1.91 11.05 -11.60
C GLY A 5 -1.36 9.64 -11.45
N THR A 6 -1.31 9.12 -10.22
CA THR A 6 -0.97 7.72 -10.02
C THR A 6 -2.15 6.88 -10.51
N GLU A 7 -1.93 6.11 -11.57
CA GLU A 7 -2.93 5.16 -12.05
C GLU A 7 -3.16 4.09 -10.98
N ILE A 8 -4.43 3.88 -10.63
CA ILE A 8 -4.84 2.83 -9.70
C ILE A 8 -5.35 1.66 -10.55
N PRO A 9 -4.81 0.43 -10.40
CA PRO A 9 -5.31 -0.73 -11.13
C PRO A 9 -6.82 -0.92 -10.91
N VAL A 10 -7.55 -1.23 -11.98
CA VAL A 10 -9.03 -1.32 -11.96
C VAL A 10 -9.53 -2.30 -10.91
N ASP A 11 -8.85 -3.43 -10.71
CA ASP A 11 -9.24 -4.42 -9.73
C ASP A 11 -9.04 -3.96 -8.29
N ILE A 12 -8.00 -3.15 -8.03
CA ILE A 12 -7.84 -2.47 -6.75
C ILE A 12 -8.97 -1.46 -6.54
N ALA A 13 -9.31 -0.68 -7.56
CA ALA A 13 -10.40 0.28 -7.48
C ALA A 13 -11.75 -0.41 -7.18
N LYS A 14 -12.06 -1.54 -7.82
CA LYS A 14 -13.27 -2.34 -7.54
C LYS A 14 -13.32 -2.80 -6.08
N ARG A 15 -12.20 -3.30 -5.55
CA ARG A 15 -12.10 -3.77 -4.15
C ARG A 15 -12.22 -2.63 -3.14
N VAL A 16 -11.67 -1.45 -3.46
CA VAL A 16 -11.87 -0.23 -2.68
C VAL A 16 -13.35 0.16 -2.63
N ILE A 17 -14.04 0.16 -3.78
CA ILE A 17 -15.48 0.49 -3.86
C ILE A 17 -16.33 -0.53 -3.08
N ARG A 18 -15.95 -1.80 -3.07
CA ARG A 18 -16.61 -2.86 -2.29
C ARG A 18 -16.38 -2.74 -0.78
N GLY A 19 -15.43 -1.91 -0.34
CA GLY A 19 -15.11 -1.75 1.08
C GLY A 19 -14.25 -2.88 1.63
N ASP A 20 -13.47 -3.56 0.78
CA ASP A 20 -12.63 -4.69 1.19
C ASP A 20 -11.45 -4.26 2.09
N PHE A 21 -11.17 -2.96 2.17
CA PHE A 21 -10.05 -2.38 2.89
C PHE A 21 -10.51 -1.43 3.99
N THR A 22 -9.86 -1.52 5.14
CA THR A 22 -9.92 -0.52 6.20
C THR A 22 -9.33 0.81 5.74
N LYS A 23 -9.66 1.88 6.46
CA LYS A 23 -9.10 3.22 6.21
C LYS A 23 -7.56 3.25 6.23
N ASN A 24 -6.93 2.48 7.13
CA ASN A 24 -5.48 2.46 7.26
C ASN A 24 -4.83 1.68 6.12
N GLU A 25 -5.41 0.54 5.73
CA GLU A 25 -4.98 -0.23 4.55
C GLU A 25 -5.07 0.61 3.28
N MET A 26 -6.18 1.33 3.07
CA MET A 26 -6.32 2.23 1.91
C MET A 26 -5.22 3.31 1.88
N ARG A 27 -4.93 3.97 3.03
CA ARG A 27 -3.85 4.98 3.09
C ARG A 27 -2.49 4.38 2.73
N LEU A 28 -2.21 3.17 3.21
CA LEU A 28 -0.95 2.48 2.93
C LEU A 28 -0.86 2.03 1.46
N LEU A 29 -1.96 1.51 0.92
CA LEU A 29 -2.07 1.09 -0.47
C LEU A 29 -1.84 2.24 -1.44
N PHE A 30 -2.48 3.40 -1.19
CA PHE A 30 -2.22 4.61 -2.00
C PHE A 30 -0.78 5.10 -1.89
N PHE A 31 -0.17 5.03 -0.70
CA PHE A 31 1.23 5.38 -0.54
C PHE A 31 2.13 4.51 -1.44
N PHE A 32 1.93 3.20 -1.43
CA PHE A 32 2.72 2.27 -2.21
C PHE A 32 2.47 2.33 -3.72
N LEU A 33 1.22 2.61 -4.15
CA LEU A 33 0.94 2.90 -5.55
C LEU A 33 1.70 4.14 -6.04
N ARG A 34 1.85 5.16 -5.18
CA ARG A 34 2.62 6.38 -5.49
C ARG A 34 4.13 6.16 -5.48
N SER A 35 4.64 5.20 -4.71
CA SER A 35 6.08 4.90 -4.64
C SER A 35 6.58 4.07 -5.83
N LYS A 36 5.74 3.77 -6.83
CA LYS A 36 6.08 3.02 -8.05
C LYS A 36 6.88 1.72 -7.77
N GLY A 37 6.52 1.00 -6.70
CA GLY A 37 7.14 -0.28 -6.34
C GLY A 37 8.40 -0.18 -5.48
N GLU A 38 8.83 1.03 -5.07
CA GLU A 38 9.97 1.19 -4.18
C GLU A 38 9.74 0.46 -2.83
N SER A 39 10.77 -0.29 -2.40
CA SER A 39 10.77 -0.98 -1.10
C SER A 39 11.02 0.01 0.02
N VAL A 40 10.11 0.06 0.99
CA VAL A 40 10.18 0.98 2.12
C VAL A 40 10.34 0.21 3.43
N GLU A 41 11.26 0.64 4.28
CA GLU A 41 11.42 0.06 5.61
C GLU A 41 10.17 0.28 6.48
N PRO A 42 9.65 -0.76 7.16
CA PRO A 42 8.45 -0.64 7.99
C PRO A 42 8.51 0.49 9.02
N GLU A 43 9.68 0.75 9.59
CA GLU A 43 9.86 1.77 10.63
C GLU A 43 9.67 3.19 10.08
N LYS A 44 10.08 3.41 8.83
CA LYS A 44 9.96 4.70 8.12
C LYS A 44 8.53 4.99 7.69
N LEU A 45 7.71 3.96 7.43
CA LEU A 45 6.31 4.11 7.00
C LEU A 45 5.48 4.92 8.00
N SER A 46 5.71 4.72 9.31
CA SER A 46 4.98 5.45 10.36
C SER A 46 5.14 6.97 10.26
N GLN A 47 6.37 7.42 9.97
CA GLN A 47 6.71 8.83 9.81
C GLN A 47 6.20 9.38 8.48
N MET A 48 6.39 8.64 7.38
CA MET A 48 5.99 9.07 6.04
C MET A 48 4.47 9.21 5.90
N ILE A 49 3.72 8.28 6.49
CA ILE A 49 2.24 8.23 6.39
C ILE A 49 1.57 9.01 7.53
N LYS A 50 2.35 9.48 8.53
CA LYS A 50 1.88 10.13 9.76
C LYS A 50 0.80 9.28 10.43
N MET A 51 1.17 8.04 10.75
CA MET A 51 0.28 7.05 11.36
C MET A 51 1.03 6.26 12.44
N PRO A 52 0.38 5.90 13.58
CA PRO A 52 1.04 5.12 14.62
C PRO A 52 1.60 3.80 14.10
N ARG A 53 2.75 3.38 14.66
CA ARG A 53 3.44 2.13 14.27
C ARG A 53 2.53 0.91 14.36
N SER A 54 1.76 0.77 15.43
CA SER A 54 0.80 -0.33 15.59
C SER A 54 -0.26 -0.36 14.48
N SER A 55 -0.77 0.81 14.07
CA SER A 55 -1.72 0.92 12.96
C SER A 55 -1.08 0.59 11.61
N ILE A 56 0.20 0.92 11.41
CA ILE A 56 0.98 0.52 10.23
C ILE A 56 1.12 -0.99 10.18
N GLU A 57 1.52 -1.61 11.29
CA GLU A 57 1.71 -3.06 11.38
C GLU A 57 0.41 -3.82 11.08
N VAL A 58 -0.71 -3.39 11.66
CA VAL A 58 -2.03 -3.98 11.36
C VAL A 58 -2.39 -3.83 9.88
N ALA A 59 -2.19 -2.64 9.30
CA ALA A 59 -2.49 -2.39 7.90
C ALA A 59 -1.58 -3.19 6.95
N LEU A 60 -0.29 -3.31 7.26
CA LEU A 60 0.65 -4.16 6.52
C LEU A 60 0.21 -5.63 6.54
N GLN A 61 -0.17 -6.14 7.71
CA GLN A 61 -0.66 -7.51 7.84
C GLN A 61 -1.93 -7.74 7.02
N GLY A 62 -2.84 -6.77 6.98
CA GLY A 62 -4.03 -6.83 6.14
C GLY A 62 -3.73 -6.86 4.65
N LEU A 63 -2.90 -5.92 4.17
CA LEU A 63 -2.49 -5.88 2.76
C LEU A 63 -1.70 -7.12 2.33
N LEU A 64 -0.90 -7.71 3.23
CA LEU A 64 -0.21 -8.97 3.00
C LEU A 64 -1.20 -10.13 2.82
N ARG A 65 -2.23 -10.22 3.67
CA ARG A 65 -3.30 -11.24 3.53
C ARG A 65 -4.09 -11.07 2.23
N HIS A 66 -4.21 -9.84 1.76
CA HIS A 66 -4.82 -9.53 0.47
C HIS A 66 -3.93 -9.82 -0.74
N GLY A 67 -2.69 -10.24 -0.53
CA GLY A 67 -1.73 -10.51 -1.60
C GLY A 67 -1.34 -9.28 -2.40
N LEU A 68 -1.36 -8.09 -1.80
CA LEU A 68 -1.06 -6.82 -2.49
C LEU A 68 0.37 -6.34 -2.29
N ILE A 69 0.98 -6.75 -1.19
CA ILE A 69 2.34 -6.39 -0.82
C ILE A 69 3.11 -7.64 -0.45
N GLU A 70 4.43 -7.52 -0.51
CA GLU A 70 5.35 -8.49 0.06
C GLU A 70 6.24 -7.80 1.10
N ILE A 71 6.61 -8.56 2.13
CA ILE A 71 7.50 -8.11 3.20
C ILE A 71 8.78 -8.91 3.09
N SER A 72 9.90 -8.22 2.92
CA SER A 72 11.24 -8.80 2.83
C SER A 72 12.18 -8.17 3.87
N PRO A 73 13.37 -8.75 4.10
CA PRO A 73 14.39 -8.11 4.93
C PRO A 73 14.83 -6.72 4.42
N LYS A 74 14.60 -6.41 3.14
CA LYS A 74 14.92 -5.10 2.52
C LYS A 74 13.79 -4.07 2.66
N GLY A 75 12.67 -4.44 3.27
CA GLY A 75 11.49 -3.61 3.42
C GLY A 75 10.24 -4.21 2.80
N VAL A 76 9.21 -3.37 2.67
CA VAL A 76 7.89 -3.70 2.14
C VAL A 76 7.73 -3.05 0.78
N LYS A 77 7.22 -3.80 -0.21
CA LYS A 77 6.88 -3.28 -1.54
C LYS A 77 5.56 -3.83 -2.06
N MET A 78 5.00 -3.18 -3.07
CA MET A 78 3.90 -3.74 -3.86
C MET A 78 4.37 -4.99 -4.61
N ILE A 79 3.47 -5.94 -4.77
CA ILE A 79 3.65 -7.01 -5.74
C ILE A 79 3.38 -6.40 -7.12
N GLU A 80 4.38 -6.47 -8.01
CA GLU A 80 4.32 -5.86 -9.35
C GLU A 80 3.27 -6.52 -10.26
N ASP A 81 2.86 -7.76 -9.94
CA ASP A 81 1.85 -8.55 -10.65
C ASP A 81 0.39 -8.11 -10.43
N LEU A 82 0.12 -6.90 -9.89
CA LEU A 82 -1.24 -6.34 -9.89
C LEU A 82 -1.74 -5.93 -11.30
N GLN A 83 -1.10 -6.44 -12.34
CA GLN A 83 -1.50 -6.36 -13.73
C GLN A 83 -2.44 -7.52 -14.07
N SER A 84 -3.73 -7.25 -14.06
CA SER A 84 -4.77 -8.06 -14.71
C SER A 84 -5.87 -7.15 -15.21
#